data_AF-A0A0D5M4W8-F1
#
_entry.id   AF-A0A0D5M4W8-F1
#
_cell.length_a   1.000
_cell.length_b   1.000
_cell.length_c   1.000
_cell.angle_alpha   90.00
_cell.angle_beta   90.00
_cell.angle_gamma   90.00
#
_symmetry.space_group_name_H-M   'P 1'
#
loop_
_entity.id
_entity.type
_entity.pdbx_description
1 polymer ?
#
loop_
_entity_poly.entity_id
_entity_poly.type
_entity_poly.pdbx_seq_one_letter_code
_entity_poly.pdbx_strand_id
1 'polypeptide(L)'
;MSIKYRYPEGENGDELLNSYIAETSSTVWSRLHARFAAYNQAQLMRLDINLNLEQAALRTEREEEIFEVERAITVARNLNIQTPTMPYQLDGEQRGSQIIYSNVGNLPKYFMGYETLESERDALISSLDKGLSNQNVRDNQQSIDARQQISDSISEDESSKNGLDDFIVTERVVDVIEYAFPGERTVSPNKPLILALSIVIGSIFGLVIALMSVSFKNMKRRDLQE
;
A
#
# COMPACT_ATOMS: atom_id res chain seq x y z
N MET A 1 7.32 11.20 -20.28
CA MET A 1 8.08 10.24 -21.13
C MET A 1 7.55 10.37 -22.55
N SER A 2 8.40 10.42 -23.58
CA SER A 2 7.95 10.49 -24.98
C SER A 2 8.19 9.14 -25.64
N ILE A 3 7.11 8.51 -26.13
CA ILE A 3 7.18 7.23 -26.83
C ILE A 3 7.10 7.52 -28.33
N LYS A 4 8.01 6.92 -29.10
CA LYS A 4 8.06 7.06 -30.56
C LYS A 4 8.07 5.68 -31.20
N TYR A 5 7.20 5.48 -32.18
CA TYR A 5 7.12 4.24 -32.96
C TYR A 5 7.44 4.54 -34.42
N ARG A 6 8.27 3.71 -35.05
CA ARG A 6 8.67 3.85 -36.46
C ARG A 6 8.03 2.71 -37.24
N TYR A 7 7.29 3.06 -38.28
CA TYR A 7 6.48 2.14 -39.08
C TYR A 7 6.71 2.39 -40.58
N PRO A 8 6.53 1.37 -41.44
CA PRO A 8 6.62 1.49 -42.89
C PRO A 8 5.52 2.40 -43.48
N GLU A 9 5.80 2.98 -44.65
CA GLU A 9 4.86 3.84 -45.39
C GLU A 9 3.61 3.02 -45.80
N GLY A 10 2.42 3.47 -45.42
CA GLY A 10 1.14 2.79 -45.69
C GLY A 10 0.54 2.02 -44.51
N GLU A 11 1.21 1.97 -43.36
CA GLU A 11 0.68 1.41 -42.11
C GLU A 11 0.22 2.52 -41.15
N ASN A 12 -0.86 2.29 -40.39
CA ASN A 12 -1.39 3.25 -39.41
C ASN A 12 -0.61 3.14 -38.08
N GLY A 13 0.65 3.58 -38.07
CA GLY A 13 1.50 3.43 -36.88
C GLY A 13 1.09 4.25 -35.66
N ASP A 14 0.32 5.33 -35.87
CA ASP A 14 -0.33 6.11 -34.82
C ASP A 14 -1.43 5.30 -34.12
N GLU A 15 -2.27 4.59 -34.89
CA GLU A 15 -3.31 3.69 -34.36
C GLU A 15 -2.69 2.51 -33.59
N LEU A 16 -1.61 1.93 -34.10
CA LEU A 16 -0.86 0.86 -33.42
C LEU A 16 -0.24 1.34 -32.11
N LEU A 17 0.39 2.52 -32.09
CA LEU A 17 0.99 3.05 -30.87
C LEU A 17 -0.08 3.40 -29.83
N ASN A 18 -1.17 4.05 -30.24
CA ASN A 18 -2.27 4.39 -29.35
C ASN A 18 -2.95 3.15 -28.78
N SER A 19 -3.21 2.12 -29.60
CA SER A 19 -3.81 0.86 -29.14
C SER A 19 -2.88 0.09 -28.19
N TYR A 20 -1.57 0.01 -28.48
CA TYR A 20 -0.59 -0.59 -27.58
C TYR A 20 -0.51 0.12 -26.22
N ILE A 21 -0.50 1.45 -26.21
CA ILE A 21 -0.50 2.25 -24.99
C ILE A 21 -1.79 2.01 -24.20
N ALA A 22 -2.94 1.98 -24.87
CA ALA A 22 -4.24 1.73 -24.25
C ALA A 22 -4.35 0.30 -23.65
N GLU A 23 -3.87 -0.71 -24.36
CA GLU A 23 -3.85 -2.09 -23.86
C GLU A 23 -2.88 -2.26 -22.69
N THR A 24 -1.69 -1.67 -22.81
CA THR A 24 -0.67 -1.73 -21.75
C THR A 24 -1.17 -1.01 -20.50
N SER A 25 -1.76 0.18 -20.63
CA SER A 25 -2.31 0.92 -19.49
C SER A 25 -3.45 0.13 -18.84
N SER A 26 -4.39 -0.41 -19.62
CA SER A 26 -5.49 -1.25 -19.13
C SER A 26 -4.98 -2.47 -18.34
N THR A 27 -3.96 -3.15 -18.86
CA THR A 27 -3.35 -4.31 -18.21
C THR A 27 -2.66 -3.92 -16.89
N VAL A 28 -1.90 -2.81 -16.89
CA VAL A 28 -1.24 -2.30 -15.68
C VAL A 28 -2.27 -1.91 -14.63
N TRP A 29 -3.33 -1.20 -15.02
CA TRP A 29 -4.42 -0.79 -14.14
C TRP A 29 -5.15 -2.00 -13.54
N SER A 30 -5.49 -2.99 -14.35
CA SER A 30 -6.12 -4.24 -13.87
C SER A 30 -5.25 -4.95 -12.82
N ARG A 31 -3.93 -5.07 -13.07
CA ARG A 31 -2.99 -5.70 -12.14
C ARG A 31 -2.83 -4.90 -10.85
N LEU A 32 -2.76 -3.58 -10.96
CA LEU A 32 -2.59 -2.69 -9.81
C LEU A 32 -3.82 -2.73 -8.91
N HIS A 33 -5.01 -2.69 -9.50
CA HIS A 33 -6.28 -2.85 -8.81
C HIS A 33 -6.36 -4.21 -8.08
N ALA A 34 -6.06 -5.31 -8.77
CA ALA A 34 -6.05 -6.64 -8.16
C ALA A 34 -5.06 -6.74 -6.98
N ARG A 35 -3.87 -6.14 -7.12
CA ARG A 35 -2.87 -6.08 -6.05
C ARG A 35 -3.34 -5.24 -4.87
N PHE A 36 -3.96 -4.09 -5.13
CA PHE A 36 -4.50 -3.23 -4.08
C PHE A 36 -5.60 -3.94 -3.30
N ALA A 37 -6.55 -4.58 -4.00
CA ALA A 37 -7.62 -5.35 -3.39
C ALA A 37 -7.06 -6.48 -2.50
N ALA A 38 -6.11 -7.27 -3.02
CA ALA A 38 -5.44 -8.32 -2.26
C ALA A 38 -4.69 -7.77 -1.04
N TYR A 39 -4.01 -6.63 -1.18
CA TYR A 39 -3.31 -5.97 -0.08
C TYR A 39 -4.28 -5.47 0.98
N ASN A 40 -5.38 -4.81 0.59
CA ASN A 40 -6.37 -4.30 1.55
C ASN A 40 -7.04 -5.45 2.31
N GLN A 41 -7.38 -6.55 1.63
CA GLN A 41 -7.91 -7.76 2.26
C GLN A 41 -6.91 -8.36 3.26
N ALA A 42 -5.63 -8.44 2.91
CA ALA A 42 -4.59 -8.90 3.82
C ALA A 42 -4.44 -8.00 5.06
N GLN A 43 -4.56 -6.67 4.90
CA GLN A 43 -4.53 -5.74 6.02
C GLN A 43 -5.75 -5.87 6.92
N LEU A 44 -6.95 -6.05 6.35
CA LEU A 44 -8.18 -6.29 7.11
C LEU A 44 -8.06 -7.56 7.96
N MET A 45 -7.58 -8.67 7.38
CA MET A 45 -7.33 -9.91 8.13
C MET A 45 -6.32 -9.68 9.27
N ARG A 46 -5.25 -8.92 9.02
CA ARG A 46 -4.26 -8.60 10.06
C ARG A 46 -4.85 -7.79 11.21
N LEU A 47 -5.66 -6.77 10.89
CA LEU A 47 -6.31 -5.92 11.89
C LEU A 47 -7.32 -6.72 12.71
N ASP A 48 -8.10 -7.59 12.07
CA ASP A 48 -9.06 -8.47 12.74
C ASP A 48 -8.37 -9.46 13.69
N ILE A 49 -7.27 -10.09 13.25
CA ILE A 49 -6.46 -10.96 14.12
C ILE A 49 -5.93 -10.17 15.33
N ASN A 50 -5.39 -8.97 15.10
CA ASN A 50 -4.88 -8.13 16.20
C ASN A 50 -5.98 -7.73 17.17
N LEU A 51 -7.16 -7.35 16.67
CA LEU A 51 -8.32 -6.99 17.48
C LEU A 51 -8.74 -8.16 18.37
N ASN A 52 -8.89 -9.35 17.79
CA ASN A 52 -9.25 -10.56 18.51
C ASN A 52 -8.21 -10.94 19.58
N LEU A 53 -6.92 -10.85 19.24
CA LEU A 53 -5.83 -11.10 20.18
C LEU A 53 -5.87 -10.14 21.36
N GLU A 54 -6.11 -8.86 21.10
CA GLU A 54 -6.15 -7.83 22.12
C GLU A 54 -7.38 -7.96 23.03
N GLN A 55 -8.54 -8.27 22.46
CA GLN A 55 -9.74 -8.58 23.24
C GLN A 55 -9.52 -9.81 24.14
N ALA A 56 -8.86 -10.85 23.63
CA ALA A 56 -8.52 -12.04 24.41
C ALA A 56 -7.54 -11.73 25.55
N ALA A 57 -6.55 -10.86 25.30
CA ALA A 57 -5.61 -10.40 26.31
C ALA A 57 -6.31 -9.60 27.42
N LEU A 58 -7.16 -8.64 27.05
CA LEU A 58 -7.96 -7.87 28.01
C LEU A 58 -8.85 -8.78 28.84
N ARG A 59 -9.49 -9.77 28.20
CA ARG A 59 -10.33 -10.75 28.89
C ARG A 59 -9.54 -11.54 29.92
N THR A 60 -8.37 -12.04 29.54
CA THR A 60 -7.48 -12.79 30.44
C THR A 60 -7.06 -11.93 31.64
N GLU A 61 -6.68 -10.67 31.40
CA GLU A 61 -6.32 -9.73 32.46
C GLU A 61 -7.49 -9.49 33.44
N ARG A 62 -8.70 -9.31 32.92
CA ARG A 62 -9.90 -9.15 33.75
C ARG A 62 -10.22 -10.41 34.56
N GLU A 63 -10.09 -11.60 33.97
CA GLU A 63 -10.29 -12.87 34.66
C GLU A 63 -9.26 -13.07 35.79
N GLU A 64 -7.99 -12.67 35.57
CA GLU A 64 -6.96 -12.67 36.60
C GLU A 64 -7.28 -11.68 37.74
N GLU A 65 -7.74 -10.48 37.41
CA GLU A 65 -8.13 -9.49 38.42
C GLU A 65 -9.30 -9.98 39.27
N ILE A 66 -10.31 -10.61 38.66
CA ILE A 66 -11.43 -11.24 39.37
C ILE A 66 -10.92 -12.32 40.33
N PHE A 67 -10.03 -13.19 39.87
CA PHE A 67 -9.46 -14.25 40.69
C PHE A 67 -8.69 -13.72 41.92
N GLU A 68 -7.92 -12.64 41.75
CA GLU A 68 -7.23 -11.98 42.86
C GLU A 68 -8.22 -11.34 43.86
N VAL A 69 -9.31 -10.73 43.37
CA VAL A 69 -10.37 -10.17 44.22
C VAL A 69 -11.10 -11.28 44.99
N GLU A 70 -11.43 -12.41 44.36
CA GLU A 70 -12.05 -13.56 45.02
C GLU A 70 -11.17 -14.17 46.12
N ARG A 71 -9.86 -14.24 45.88
CA ARG A 71 -8.89 -14.65 46.90
C ARG A 71 -8.90 -13.66 48.08
N ALA A 72 -8.90 -12.36 47.80
CA ALA A 72 -8.95 -11.32 48.83
C ALA A 72 -10.26 -11.37 49.64
N ILE A 73 -11.41 -11.61 49.00
CA ILE A 73 -12.71 -11.81 49.67
C ILE A 73 -12.63 -12.99 50.64
N THR A 74 -12.08 -14.12 50.18
CA THR A 74 -11.93 -15.33 51.00
C THR A 74 -11.10 -15.05 52.26
N VAL A 75 -9.97 -14.35 52.11
CA VAL A 75 -9.12 -13.96 53.24
C VAL A 75 -9.84 -12.96 54.16
N ALA A 76 -10.51 -11.95 53.60
CA ALA A 76 -11.24 -10.94 54.37
C ALA A 76 -12.37 -11.57 55.21
N ARG A 77 -13.13 -12.52 54.64
CA ARG A 77 -14.15 -13.28 55.38
C ARG A 77 -13.55 -14.13 56.50
N ASN A 78 -12.44 -14.82 56.25
CA ASN A 78 -11.75 -15.61 57.27
C ASN A 78 -11.22 -14.75 58.43
N LEU A 79 -10.85 -13.50 58.14
CA LEU A 79 -10.39 -12.52 59.13
C LEU A 79 -11.52 -11.66 59.71
N ASN A 80 -12.78 -11.89 59.31
CA ASN A 80 -13.95 -11.08 59.67
C ASN A 80 -13.80 -9.57 59.39
N ILE A 81 -13.08 -9.21 58.33
CA ILE A 81 -12.92 -7.83 57.86
C ILE A 81 -14.09 -7.51 56.94
N GLN A 82 -15.14 -6.90 57.50
CA GLN A 82 -16.34 -6.53 56.73
C GLN A 82 -16.13 -5.25 55.93
N THR A 83 -15.63 -4.21 56.59
CA THR A 83 -15.44 -2.87 56.02
C THR A 83 -13.95 -2.54 55.88
N PRO A 84 -13.58 -1.52 55.09
CA PRO A 84 -12.20 -1.10 54.95
C PRO A 84 -11.54 -0.88 56.32
N THR A 85 -10.57 -1.72 56.65
CA THR A 85 -9.91 -1.77 57.96
C THR A 85 -8.41 -1.59 57.76
N MET A 86 -7.81 -0.71 58.53
CA MET A 86 -6.37 -0.51 58.52
C MET A 86 -5.68 -1.54 59.43
N PRO A 87 -4.43 -1.95 59.15
CA PRO A 87 -3.71 -2.94 59.96
C PRO A 87 -3.68 -2.63 61.47
N TYR A 88 -3.56 -1.35 61.85
CA TYR A 88 -3.53 -0.93 63.26
C TYR A 88 -4.88 -1.14 63.99
N GLN A 89 -5.98 -1.31 63.25
CA GLN A 89 -7.32 -1.50 63.82
C GLN A 89 -7.61 -2.98 64.13
N LEU A 90 -6.87 -3.92 63.54
CA LEU A 90 -6.98 -5.35 63.83
C LEU A 90 -6.26 -5.76 65.12
N ASP A 91 -5.21 -5.03 65.52
CA ASP A 91 -4.30 -5.39 66.60
C ASP A 91 -4.75 -4.89 67.99
N GLY A 92 -6.06 -4.94 68.25
CA GLY A 92 -6.67 -4.45 69.49
C GLY A 92 -5.86 -4.80 70.76
N GLU A 93 -5.31 -3.76 71.39
CA GLU A 93 -4.79 -3.73 72.77
C GLU A 93 -3.47 -4.45 73.14
N GLN A 94 -2.64 -4.99 72.23
CA GLN A 94 -1.34 -5.57 72.64
C GLN A 94 -0.11 -4.67 72.38
N ARG A 95 0.44 -4.21 73.50
CA ARG A 95 1.67 -3.44 73.70
C ARG A 95 2.86 -3.93 72.84
N GLY A 96 3.46 -3.01 72.09
CA GLY A 96 4.92 -2.84 72.09
C GLY A 96 5.74 -3.41 70.92
N SER A 97 5.14 -3.80 69.80
CA SER A 97 5.91 -4.13 68.58
C SER A 97 5.75 -3.02 67.54
N GLN A 98 6.79 -2.19 67.39
CA GLN A 98 6.89 -1.16 66.35
C GLN A 98 7.02 -1.87 64.98
N ILE A 99 5.91 -2.36 64.43
CA ILE A 99 5.87 -2.90 63.07
C ILE A 99 5.90 -1.70 62.12
N ILE A 100 7.02 -1.55 61.41
CA ILE A 100 7.20 -0.54 60.38
C ILE A 100 6.19 -0.87 59.26
N TYR A 101 5.06 -0.17 59.23
CA TYR A 101 4.12 -0.25 58.10
C TYR A 101 4.81 0.36 56.89
N SER A 102 5.18 -0.50 55.93
CA SER A 102 5.60 -0.06 54.61
C SER A 102 4.47 0.77 53.98
N ASN A 103 4.88 1.86 53.35
CA ASN A 103 4.11 2.82 52.55
C ASN A 103 2.67 2.38 52.21
N VAL A 104 1.68 3.21 52.59
CA VAL A 104 0.22 3.01 52.46
C VAL A 104 -0.24 2.52 51.08
N GLY A 105 0.58 2.74 50.04
CA GLY A 105 0.30 2.29 48.67
C GLY A 105 0.39 0.78 48.40
N ASN A 106 0.81 -0.08 49.34
CA ASN A 106 1.01 -1.52 49.09
C ASN A 106 0.29 -2.45 50.08
N LEU A 107 -0.81 -1.98 50.68
CA LEU A 107 -1.63 -2.80 51.57
C LEU A 107 -2.29 -3.95 50.77
N PRO A 108 -2.29 -5.19 51.29
CA PRO A 108 -3.01 -6.29 50.67
C PRO A 108 -4.51 -5.99 50.47
N LYS A 109 -5.08 -6.40 49.33
CA LYS A 109 -6.49 -6.11 48.96
C LYS A 109 -7.52 -6.52 50.03
N TYR A 110 -7.28 -7.58 50.80
CA TYR A 110 -8.22 -8.07 51.82
C TYR A 110 -8.54 -7.05 52.92
N PHE A 111 -7.68 -6.03 53.12
CA PHE A 111 -7.95 -4.93 54.06
C PHE A 111 -9.10 -4.01 53.62
N MET A 112 -9.53 -4.05 52.35
CA MET A 112 -10.72 -3.33 51.88
C MET A 112 -12.03 -3.91 52.43
N GLY A 113 -11.99 -5.13 52.97
CA GLY A 113 -13.15 -5.83 53.50
C GLY A 113 -13.99 -6.50 52.43
N TYR A 114 -14.68 -7.58 52.81
CA TYR A 114 -15.37 -8.44 51.84
C TYR A 114 -16.55 -7.74 51.15
N GLU A 115 -17.21 -6.79 51.81
CA GLU A 115 -18.35 -6.06 51.22
C GLU A 115 -17.92 -5.19 50.03
N THR A 116 -16.80 -4.47 50.18
CA THR A 116 -16.26 -3.63 49.10
C THR A 116 -15.71 -4.48 47.96
N LEU A 117 -14.99 -5.56 48.29
CA LEU A 117 -14.42 -6.46 47.29
C LEU A 117 -15.49 -7.24 46.51
N GLU A 118 -16.62 -7.59 47.12
CA GLU A 118 -17.75 -8.20 46.42
C GLU A 118 -18.36 -7.22 45.40
N SER A 119 -18.50 -5.95 45.75
CA SER A 119 -18.92 -4.92 44.80
C SER A 119 -17.91 -4.71 43.67
N GLU A 120 -16.60 -4.78 43.94
CA GLU A 120 -15.54 -4.70 42.93
C GLU A 120 -15.61 -5.89 41.97
N ARG A 121 -15.75 -7.11 42.49
CA ARG A 121 -15.94 -8.33 41.68
C ARG A 121 -17.15 -8.20 40.77
N ASP A 122 -18.29 -7.78 41.29
CA ASP A 122 -19.53 -7.67 40.52
C ASP A 122 -19.40 -6.59 39.42
N ALA A 123 -18.67 -5.50 39.70
CA ALA A 123 -18.33 -4.50 38.69
C ALA A 123 -17.40 -5.04 37.60
N LEU A 124 -16.38 -5.84 37.98
CA LEU A 124 -15.46 -6.49 37.04
C LEU A 124 -16.20 -7.49 36.14
N ILE A 125 -17.06 -8.34 36.70
CA ILE A 125 -17.91 -9.28 35.94
C ILE A 125 -18.83 -8.52 34.99
N SER A 126 -19.48 -7.45 35.46
CA SER A 126 -20.34 -6.62 34.59
C SER A 126 -19.56 -5.98 33.43
N SER A 127 -18.29 -5.63 33.63
CA SER A 127 -17.43 -5.10 32.57
C SER A 127 -17.06 -6.15 31.52
N LEU A 128 -16.93 -7.43 31.93
CA LEU A 128 -16.69 -8.55 31.03
C LEU A 128 -17.89 -8.77 30.09
N ASP A 129 -19.11 -8.75 30.65
CA ASP A 129 -20.35 -8.94 29.90
C ASP A 129 -20.65 -7.80 28.91
N LYS A 130 -20.34 -6.55 29.30
CA LYS A 130 -20.57 -5.37 28.45
C LYS A 130 -19.55 -5.20 27.32
N GLY A 131 -18.48 -6.00 27.34
CA GLY A 131 -17.39 -5.92 26.38
C GLY A 131 -16.25 -5.01 26.84
N LEU A 132 -15.02 -5.50 26.66
CA LEU A 132 -13.81 -4.81 27.06
C LEU A 132 -13.32 -3.89 25.94
N SER A 133 -13.02 -2.64 26.30
CA SER A 133 -12.56 -1.64 25.35
C SER A 133 -11.38 -0.86 25.94
N ASN A 134 -10.23 -0.95 25.29
CA ASN A 134 -9.09 -0.09 25.53
C ASN A 134 -8.87 0.84 24.32
N GLN A 135 -7.83 1.67 24.37
CA GLN A 135 -7.51 2.59 23.27
C GLN A 135 -7.21 1.84 21.97
N ASN A 136 -6.34 0.83 22.02
CA ASN A 136 -5.92 0.10 20.83
C ASN A 136 -7.07 -0.68 20.16
N VAL A 137 -8.00 -1.26 20.91
CA VAL A 137 -9.22 -1.91 20.40
C VAL A 137 -10.05 -0.91 19.60
N ARG A 138 -10.20 0.32 20.10
CA ARG A 138 -10.91 1.39 19.38
C ARG A 138 -10.17 1.83 18.13
N ASP A 139 -8.85 2.00 18.23
CA ASP A 139 -8.01 2.41 17.09
C ASP A 139 -7.99 1.33 15.99
N ASN A 140 -7.93 0.06 16.36
CA ASN A 140 -8.02 -1.08 15.45
C ASN A 140 -9.41 -1.16 14.80
N GLN A 141 -10.49 -0.99 15.57
CA GLN A 141 -11.86 -0.97 15.02
C GLN A 141 -12.03 0.18 14.02
N GLN A 142 -11.59 1.39 14.38
CA GLN A 142 -11.64 2.54 13.47
C GLN A 142 -10.83 2.31 12.20
N SER A 143 -9.67 1.64 12.31
CA SER A 143 -8.83 1.28 11.16
C SER A 143 -9.50 0.22 10.26
N ILE A 144 -10.26 -0.71 10.85
CA ILE A 144 -11.07 -1.69 10.11
C ILE A 144 -12.19 -0.97 9.37
N ASP A 145 -12.97 -0.14 10.07
CA ASP A 145 -14.12 0.58 9.51
C ASP A 145 -13.69 1.46 8.33
N ALA A 146 -12.59 2.22 8.49
CA ALA A 146 -12.03 3.04 7.42
C ALA A 146 -11.62 2.20 6.18
N ARG A 147 -11.06 1.01 6.40
CA ARG A 147 -10.64 0.12 5.30
C ARG A 147 -11.79 -0.65 4.66
N GLN A 148 -12.83 -0.97 5.42
CA GLN A 148 -14.06 -1.54 4.90
C GLN A 148 -14.77 -0.52 4.01
N GLN A 149 -14.88 0.74 4.45
CA GLN A 149 -15.45 1.81 3.63
C GLN A 149 -14.68 1.98 2.31
N ILE A 150 -13.34 1.89 2.33
CA ILE A 150 -12.52 1.87 1.11
C ILE A 150 -12.88 0.64 0.27
N SER A 151 -12.95 -0.56 0.86
CA SER A 151 -13.28 -1.79 0.13
C SER A 151 -14.67 -1.77 -0.51
N ASP A 152 -15.68 -1.24 0.18
CA ASP A 152 -17.05 -1.16 -0.28
C ASP A 152 -17.17 -0.16 -1.44
N SER A 153 -16.49 0.99 -1.33
CA SER A 153 -16.40 1.97 -2.41
C SER A 153 -15.76 1.42 -3.68
N ILE A 154 -14.92 0.38 -3.56
CA ILE A 154 -14.27 -0.30 -4.68
C ILE A 154 -15.20 -1.33 -5.33
N SER A 155 -16.09 -1.94 -4.55
CA SER A 155 -16.88 -3.11 -4.92
C SER A 155 -18.23 -2.73 -5.55
N GLU A 156 -18.80 -1.58 -5.17
CA GLU A 156 -20.17 -1.19 -5.54
C GLU A 156 -20.32 -0.57 -6.95
N ASP A 157 -19.24 -0.18 -7.64
CA ASP A 157 -19.38 0.58 -8.89
C ASP A 157 -18.26 0.29 -9.92
N GLU A 158 -18.62 -0.17 -11.12
CA GLU A 158 -17.74 -0.16 -12.32
C GLU A 158 -17.27 1.28 -12.66
N SER A 159 -18.02 2.27 -12.17
CA SER A 159 -17.75 3.72 -12.20
C SER A 159 -16.64 4.15 -11.21
N SER A 160 -16.31 3.29 -10.24
CA SER A 160 -15.33 3.54 -9.16
C SER A 160 -13.87 3.28 -9.55
N LYS A 161 -13.61 2.98 -10.84
CA LYS A 161 -12.26 3.12 -11.43
C LYS A 161 -11.66 4.48 -11.08
N ASN A 162 -12.48 5.53 -11.03
CA ASN A 162 -12.05 6.90 -10.72
C ASN A 162 -11.87 7.17 -9.21
N GLY A 163 -12.50 6.41 -8.31
CA GLY A 163 -12.35 6.58 -6.86
C GLY A 163 -11.05 5.97 -6.33
N LEU A 164 -10.70 4.80 -6.89
CA LEU A 164 -9.36 4.22 -6.76
C LEU A 164 -8.29 5.04 -7.47
N ASP A 165 -8.63 5.74 -8.55
CA ASP A 165 -7.67 6.65 -9.18
C ASP A 165 -7.15 7.62 -8.13
N ASP A 166 -7.96 8.30 -7.32
CA ASP A 166 -7.44 9.27 -6.33
C ASP A 166 -6.50 8.63 -5.29
N PHE A 167 -6.75 7.38 -4.90
CA PHE A 167 -5.93 6.65 -3.93
C PHE A 167 -4.67 5.99 -4.54
N ILE A 168 -4.73 5.64 -5.83
CA ILE A 168 -3.64 5.06 -6.62
C ILE A 168 -2.86 6.17 -7.37
N VAL A 169 -3.38 7.40 -7.45
CA VAL A 169 -2.80 8.56 -8.16
C VAL A 169 -1.46 8.96 -7.59
N THR A 170 -1.22 8.71 -6.30
CA THR A 170 0.12 8.84 -5.68
C THR A 170 1.15 7.91 -6.31
N GLU A 171 0.72 6.87 -7.03
CA GLU A 171 1.53 5.93 -7.79
C GLU A 171 1.05 5.84 -9.26
N ARG A 172 0.63 6.98 -9.84
CA ARG A 172 0.30 7.07 -11.28
C ARG A 172 1.57 6.90 -12.11
N VAL A 173 1.83 5.68 -12.60
CA VAL A 173 3.06 5.38 -13.37
C VAL A 173 3.08 6.04 -14.74
N VAL A 174 1.93 6.21 -15.42
CA VAL A 174 1.84 6.94 -16.71
C VAL A 174 0.44 7.56 -16.90
N ASP A 175 0.39 8.84 -17.27
CA ASP A 175 -0.79 9.52 -17.81
C ASP A 175 -0.56 9.88 -19.28
N VAL A 176 -1.56 9.67 -20.14
CA VAL A 176 -1.47 10.02 -21.57
C VAL A 176 -1.95 11.46 -21.75
N ILE A 177 -1.00 12.38 -21.66
CA ILE A 177 -1.26 13.83 -21.82
C ILE A 177 -1.56 14.18 -23.28
N GLU A 178 -1.03 13.41 -24.23
CA GLU A 178 -1.14 13.68 -25.66
C GLU A 178 -1.16 12.37 -26.47
N TYR A 179 -2.07 12.28 -27.44
CA TYR A 179 -2.19 11.13 -28.34
C TYR A 179 -1.09 11.11 -29.40
N ALA A 180 -0.75 9.92 -29.90
CA ALA A 180 0.17 9.81 -31.02
C ALA A 180 -0.51 10.30 -32.32
N PHE A 181 0.18 11.16 -33.05
CA PHE A 181 -0.22 11.63 -34.38
C PHE A 181 0.73 11.07 -35.45
N PRO A 182 0.26 10.86 -36.70
CA PRO A 182 1.12 10.47 -37.79
C PRO A 182 2.19 11.54 -38.02
N GLY A 183 3.42 11.11 -38.29
CA GLY A 183 4.51 12.05 -38.57
C GLY A 183 4.26 12.81 -39.87
N GLU A 184 4.36 14.14 -39.84
CA GLU A 184 4.15 14.99 -41.03
C GLU A 184 5.11 14.69 -42.19
N ARG A 185 6.23 14.00 -41.92
CA ARG A 185 7.26 13.68 -42.91
C ARG A 185 7.87 12.32 -42.64
N THR A 186 8.12 11.57 -43.71
CA THR A 186 8.90 10.33 -43.67
C THR A 186 10.32 10.63 -43.20
N VAL A 187 10.75 10.02 -42.09
CA VAL A 187 12.11 10.22 -41.52
C VAL A 187 13.19 9.58 -42.41
N SER A 188 12.82 8.56 -43.19
CA SER A 188 13.70 7.84 -44.11
C SER A 188 12.88 6.98 -45.08
N PRO A 189 13.26 6.82 -46.37
CA PRO A 189 14.36 7.48 -47.07
C PRO A 189 13.98 8.87 -47.62
N ASN A 190 14.91 9.83 -47.57
CA ASN A 190 14.72 11.17 -48.13
C ASN A 190 14.73 11.11 -49.67
N LYS A 191 13.55 10.97 -50.28
CA LYS A 191 13.34 10.94 -51.74
C LYS A 191 14.13 12.04 -52.50
N PRO A 192 14.19 13.33 -52.06
CA PRO A 192 14.98 14.34 -52.75
C PRO A 192 16.50 14.12 -52.62
N LEU A 193 16.98 13.61 -51.49
CA LEU A 193 18.40 13.32 -51.27
C LEU A 193 18.86 12.19 -52.19
N ILE A 194 18.05 11.12 -52.32
CA ILE A 194 18.36 10.00 -53.21
C ILE A 194 18.39 10.46 -54.67
N LEU A 195 17.44 11.31 -55.07
CA LEU A 195 17.40 11.87 -56.41
C LEU A 195 18.62 12.78 -56.69
N ALA A 196 19.02 13.61 -55.73
CA ALA A 196 20.22 14.43 -55.87
C ALA A 196 21.48 13.56 -56.00
N LEU A 197 21.59 12.51 -55.19
CA LEU A 197 22.72 11.58 -55.22
C LEU A 197 22.80 10.82 -56.55
N SER A 198 21.66 10.37 -57.10
CA SER A 198 21.62 9.65 -58.37
C SER A 198 22.04 10.52 -59.55
N ILE A 199 21.65 11.80 -59.54
CA ILE A 199 22.09 12.78 -60.56
C ILE A 199 23.60 13.00 -60.47
N VAL A 200 24.14 13.19 -59.27
CA VAL A 200 25.59 13.39 -59.07
C VAL A 200 26.37 12.19 -59.57
N ILE A 201 26.01 10.98 -59.12
CA ILE A 201 26.67 9.74 -59.53
C ILE A 201 26.54 9.54 -61.04
N GLY A 202 25.36 9.77 -61.62
CA GLY A 202 25.13 9.66 -63.07
C GLY A 202 25.97 10.64 -63.89
N SER A 203 26.13 11.88 -63.40
CA SER A 203 26.95 12.89 -64.07
C SER A 203 28.43 12.50 -64.11
N ILE A 204 28.96 11.98 -62.99
CA ILE A 204 30.35 11.52 -62.88
C ILE A 204 30.58 10.34 -63.83
N PHE A 205 29.69 9.34 -63.82
CA PHE A 205 29.78 8.19 -64.72
C PHE A 205 29.69 8.60 -66.20
N GLY A 206 28.79 9.53 -66.54
CA GLY A 206 28.67 10.05 -67.90
C GLY A 206 29.95 10.75 -68.38
N LEU A 207 30.59 11.53 -67.51
CA LEU A 207 31.83 12.23 -67.83
C LEU A 207 33.00 11.26 -68.06
N VAL A 208 33.10 10.20 -67.24
CA VAL A 208 34.10 9.14 -67.40
C VAL A 208 33.92 8.41 -68.74
N ILE A 209 32.69 8.04 -69.09
CA ILE A 209 32.39 7.37 -70.37
C ILE A 209 32.73 8.28 -71.56
N ALA A 210 32.37 9.57 -71.48
CA ALA A 210 32.69 10.53 -72.54
C ALA A 210 34.20 10.69 -72.74
N LEU A 211 34.97 10.79 -71.65
CA LEU A 211 36.43 10.88 -71.72
C LEU A 211 37.07 9.61 -72.30
N MET A 212 36.60 8.42 -71.89
CA MET A 212 37.05 7.16 -72.51
C MET A 212 36.75 7.16 -74.01
N SER A 213 35.54 7.55 -74.40
CA SER A 213 35.12 7.58 -75.81
C SER A 213 36.00 8.51 -76.67
N VAL A 214 36.31 9.71 -76.17
CA VAL A 214 37.21 10.66 -76.84
C VAL A 214 38.63 10.09 -76.93
N SER A 215 39.14 9.49 -75.86
CA SER A 215 40.50 8.92 -75.83
C SER A 215 40.66 7.79 -76.85
N PHE A 216 39.71 6.86 -76.93
CA PHE A 216 39.71 5.79 -77.93
C PHE A 216 39.64 6.33 -79.37
N LYS A 217 38.83 7.38 -79.60
CA LYS A 217 38.75 8.02 -80.93
C LYS A 217 40.06 8.70 -81.32
N ASN A 218 40.76 9.31 -80.36
CA ASN A 218 42.05 9.94 -80.59
C ASN A 218 43.17 8.91 -80.82
N MET A 219 43.17 7.77 -80.13
CA MET A 219 44.11 6.66 -80.42
C MET A 219 43.93 6.14 -81.84
N LYS A 220 42.69 5.88 -82.27
CA LYS A 220 42.41 5.40 -83.64
C LYS A 220 42.80 6.39 -84.74
N ARG A 221 42.89 7.69 -84.44
CA ARG A 221 43.35 8.71 -85.39
C ARG A 221 44.87 8.81 -85.48
N ARG A 222 45.60 8.43 -84.42
CA ARG A 222 47.08 8.42 -84.43
C ARG A 222 47.62 7.24 -85.23
N ASP A 223 46.94 6.09 -85.21
CA ASP A 223 47.30 4.91 -86.01
C ASP A 223 47.03 5.07 -87.53
N LEU A 224 46.40 6.18 -87.96
CA LEU A 224 46.13 6.48 -89.39
C LEU A 224 47.01 7.61 -89.94
N GLN A 225 47.97 8.11 -89.15
CA GLN A 225 48.94 9.14 -89.56
C GLN A 225 50.41 8.66 -89.51
N GLU A 226 50.64 7.37 -89.28
CA GLU A 226 51.88 6.67 -89.67
C GLU A 226 51.60 5.83 -90.93
#